data_AF-A0A7S3U5K9-F1
#
_entry.id   AF-A0A7S3U5K9-F1
#
_cell.length_a   1.000
_cell.length_b   1.000
_cell.length_c   1.000
_cell.angle_alpha   90.00
_cell.angle_beta   90.00
_cell.angle_gamma   90.00
#
_symmetry.space_group_name_H-M   'P 1'
#
loop_
_entity.id
_entity.type
_entity.pdbx_description
1 polymer ?
#
loop_
_entity_poly.entity_id
_entity_poly.type
_entity_poly.pdbx_seq_one_letter_code
_entity_poly.pdbx_strand_id
1 'polypeptide(L)'
;AAALLDCLAGIIWSTRVGRMAQVAMCKAQELPPMREAAEYIRITECKSEADVREALQAAAGSYVRPRGGGVALLLYSVLLTRGVAMVARDADFPSSLILPNGYC
;
A
#
# COMPACT_ATOMS: atom_id res chain seq x y z
N ALA A 1 14.32 -5.13 -9.23
CA ALA A 1 12.85 -5.10 -9.21
C ALA A 1 12.26 -5.99 -8.12
N ALA A 2 12.66 -7.27 -8.02
CA ALA A 2 12.18 -8.21 -6.98
C ALA A 2 12.33 -7.66 -5.55
N ALA A 3 13.55 -7.28 -5.14
CA ALA A 3 13.80 -6.74 -3.79
C ALA A 3 12.94 -5.50 -3.44
N LEU A 4 12.62 -4.64 -4.42
CA LEU A 4 11.73 -3.50 -4.20
C LEU A 4 10.29 -3.98 -3.91
N LEU A 5 9.79 -4.93 -4.70
CA LEU A 5 8.45 -5.48 -4.50
C LEU A 5 8.33 -6.21 -3.16
N ASP A 6 9.38 -6.92 -2.75
CA ASP A 6 9.43 -7.60 -1.45
C ASP A 6 9.41 -6.60 -0.29
N CYS A 7 10.18 -5.50 -0.38
CA CYS A 7 10.11 -4.42 0.61
C CYS A 7 8.72 -3.76 0.66
N LEU A 8 8.12 -3.47 -0.50
CA LEU A 8 6.78 -2.87 -0.56
C LEU A 8 5.72 -3.81 0.03
N ALA A 9 5.82 -5.10 -0.25
CA ALA A 9 4.94 -6.11 0.30
C ALA A 9 5.05 -6.15 1.83
N GLY A 10 6.28 -6.17 2.36
CA GLY A 10 6.53 -6.14 3.80
C GLY A 10 5.95 -4.91 4.49
N ILE A 11 6.08 -3.71 3.88
CA ILE A 11 5.50 -2.47 4.41
C ILE A 11 3.98 -2.54 4.45
N ILE A 12 3.33 -2.88 3.34
CA ILE A 12 1.86 -2.95 3.27
C ILE A 12 1.35 -4.01 4.26
N TRP A 13 2.01 -5.16 4.30
CA TRP A 13 1.63 -6.26 5.17
C TRP A 13 1.81 -5.96 6.66
N SER A 14 2.87 -5.26 7.05
CA SER A 14 3.10 -4.90 8.46
C SER A 14 2.09 -3.86 8.97
N THR A 15 1.45 -3.11 8.08
CA THR A 15 0.47 -2.07 8.47
C THR A 15 -0.88 -2.63 8.90
N ARG A 16 -1.16 -3.91 8.61
CA ARG A 16 -2.43 -4.55 8.96
C ARG A 16 -2.57 -4.72 10.48
N VAL A 17 -3.72 -4.33 11.03
CA VAL A 17 -4.07 -4.54 12.44
C VAL A 17 -5.42 -5.24 12.48
N GLY A 18 -5.41 -6.58 12.49
CA GLY A 18 -6.62 -7.40 12.51
C GLY A 18 -7.52 -7.28 11.27
N ARG A 19 -6.97 -6.81 10.13
CA ARG A 19 -7.67 -6.63 8.85
C ARG A 19 -6.90 -7.25 7.70
N MET A 20 -7.57 -7.46 6.56
CA MET A 20 -6.92 -7.83 5.31
C MET A 20 -6.07 -6.67 4.79
N ALA A 21 -4.93 -6.99 4.18
CA ALA A 21 -4.13 -5.99 3.49
C ALA A 21 -4.81 -5.60 2.18
N GLN A 22 -4.69 -4.35 1.78
CA GLN A 22 -5.26 -3.83 0.54
C GLN A 22 -4.15 -3.26 -0.33
N VAL A 23 -4.05 -3.76 -1.57
CA VAL A 23 -3.10 -3.27 -2.58
C VAL A 23 -3.87 -2.48 -3.63
N ALA A 24 -3.51 -1.21 -3.79
CA ALA A 24 -4.04 -0.35 -4.83
C ALA A 24 -3.18 -0.46 -6.11
N MET A 25 -3.83 -0.51 -7.26
CA MET A 25 -3.19 -0.41 -8.57
C MET A 25 -3.91 0.65 -9.42
N CYS A 26 -3.16 1.39 -10.24
CA CYS A 26 -3.73 2.31 -11.22
C CYS A 26 -3.69 1.69 -12.62
N LYS A 27 -4.83 1.67 -13.30
CA LYS A 27 -4.98 1.19 -14.68
C LYS A 27 -4.51 2.21 -15.72
N ALA A 28 -4.67 3.50 -15.44
CA ALA A 28 -4.18 4.58 -16.30
C ALA A 28 -2.64 4.62 -16.29
N GLN A 29 -2.04 5.14 -17.36
CA GLN A 29 -0.58 5.28 -17.49
C GLN A 29 0.02 6.29 -16.49
N GLU A 30 -0.75 7.32 -16.17
CA GLU A 30 -0.42 8.33 -15.18
C GLU A 30 -1.52 8.36 -14.10
N LEU A 31 -1.17 8.80 -12.90
CA LEU A 31 -2.17 9.02 -11.86
C LEU A 31 -3.09 10.15 -12.32
N PRO A 32 -4.38 9.89 -12.52
CA PRO A 32 -5.32 10.92 -12.91
C PRO A 32 -5.54 11.91 -11.75
N PRO A 33 -6.15 13.08 -12.02
CA PRO A 33 -6.58 14.00 -10.98
C PRO A 33 -7.42 13.28 -9.92
N MET A 34 -7.29 13.70 -8.67
CA MET A 34 -7.87 13.01 -7.50
C MET A 34 -9.40 12.79 -7.61
N ARG A 35 -10.12 13.69 -8.29
CA ARG A 35 -11.56 13.57 -8.53
C ARG A 35 -11.95 12.39 -9.42
N GLU A 36 -11.06 11.99 -10.33
CA GLU A 36 -11.28 10.92 -11.31
C GLU A 36 -10.58 9.62 -10.91
N ALA A 37 -9.65 9.69 -9.95
CA ALA A 37 -8.80 8.58 -9.55
C ALA A 37 -9.56 7.31 -9.11
N ALA A 38 -10.77 7.45 -8.58
CA ALA A 38 -11.60 6.32 -8.17
C ALA A 38 -11.90 5.34 -9.32
N GLU A 39 -12.07 5.82 -10.55
CA GLU A 39 -12.41 4.97 -11.71
C GLU A 39 -11.19 4.19 -12.24
N TYR A 40 -10.00 4.72 -12.00
CA TYR A 40 -8.74 4.17 -12.49
C TYR A 40 -8.00 3.33 -11.46
N ILE A 41 -8.37 3.45 -10.17
CA ILE A 41 -7.78 2.67 -9.08
C ILE A 41 -8.58 1.38 -8.89
N ARG A 42 -7.88 0.25 -8.89
CA ARG A 42 -8.43 -1.04 -8.47
C ARG A 42 -7.76 -1.45 -7.16
N ILE A 43 -8.57 -1.96 -6.24
CA ILE A 43 -8.11 -2.45 -4.94
C ILE A 43 -8.20 -3.98 -4.96
N THR A 44 -7.13 -4.62 -4.52
CA THR A 44 -7.08 -6.07 -4.29
C THR A 44 -6.93 -6.32 -2.80
N GLU A 45 -7.80 -7.16 -2.25
CA GLU A 45 -7.70 -7.62 -0.87
C GLU A 45 -6.79 -8.86 -0.78
N CYS A 46 -5.85 -8.82 0.15
CA CYS A 46 -4.80 -9.81 0.32
C CYS A 46 -4.90 -10.44 1.72
N LYS A 47 -4.89 -11.77 1.77
CA LYS A 47 -5.05 -12.55 3.02
C LYS A 47 -3.73 -13.06 3.57
N SER A 48 -2.69 -13.07 2.74
CA SER A 48 -1.33 -13.47 3.08
C SER A 48 -0.30 -12.44 2.57
N GLU A 49 0.91 -12.45 3.14
CA GLU A 49 2.04 -11.64 2.64
C GLU A 49 2.41 -12.00 1.20
N ALA A 50 2.30 -13.30 0.88
CA ALA A 50 2.52 -13.80 -0.47
C ALA A 50 1.47 -13.23 -1.44
N ASP A 51 0.21 -13.09 -1.02
CA ASP A 51 -0.85 -12.48 -1.84
C ASP A 51 -0.55 -11.00 -2.12
N VAL A 52 0.01 -10.27 -1.13
CA VAL A 52 0.43 -8.88 -1.31
C VAL A 52 1.55 -8.79 -2.33
N ARG A 53 2.56 -9.67 -2.20
CA ARG A 53 3.68 -9.76 -3.14
C ARG A 53 3.21 -10.06 -4.56
N GLU A 54 2.29 -11.01 -4.73
CA GLU A 54 1.70 -11.35 -6.03
C GLU A 54 0.87 -10.21 -6.62
N ALA A 55 0.05 -9.54 -5.81
CA ALA A 55 -0.73 -8.39 -6.24
C ALA A 55 0.16 -7.22 -6.67
N LEU A 56 1.25 -6.95 -5.93
CA LEU A 56 2.25 -5.96 -6.29
C LEU A 56 3.02 -6.33 -7.55
N GLN A 57 3.32 -7.62 -7.74
CA GLN A 57 3.99 -8.10 -8.94
C GLN A 57 3.09 -7.96 -10.17
N ALA A 58 1.79 -8.26 -10.06
CA ALA A 58 0.81 -7.98 -11.10
C ALA A 58 0.64 -6.47 -11.37
N ALA A 59 0.82 -5.64 -10.34
CA ALA A 59 0.76 -4.19 -10.43
C ALA A 59 2.13 -3.51 -10.70
N ALA A 60 3.21 -4.28 -10.90
CA ALA A 60 4.58 -3.74 -10.87
C ALA A 60 4.77 -2.61 -11.90
N GLY A 61 4.11 -2.74 -13.04
CA GLY A 61 4.08 -1.72 -14.09
C GLY A 61 3.54 -0.36 -13.64
N SER A 62 2.74 -0.28 -12.56
CA SER A 62 2.20 0.97 -11.99
C SER A 62 3.08 1.52 -10.85
N TYR A 63 3.82 0.66 -10.15
CA TYR A 63 4.70 1.05 -9.03
C TYR A 63 6.09 1.52 -9.49
N VAL A 64 6.57 1.05 -10.63
CA VAL A 64 7.94 1.33 -11.11
C VAL A 64 7.98 2.50 -12.12
N ARG A 65 6.85 3.18 -12.36
CA ARG A 65 6.80 4.23 -13.39
C ARG A 65 7.63 5.47 -13.01
N PRO A 66 8.37 6.04 -13.98
CA PRO A 66 9.01 7.35 -13.79
C PRO A 66 7.91 8.39 -13.55
N ARG A 67 8.16 9.36 -12.65
CA ARG A 67 7.22 10.37 -12.06
C ARG A 67 6.62 10.03 -10.69
N GLY A 68 7.04 8.94 -10.04
CA GLY A 68 6.79 8.75 -8.60
C GLY A 68 5.37 8.32 -8.22
N GLY A 69 4.52 7.98 -9.19
CA GLY A 69 3.16 7.52 -8.92
C GLY A 69 3.06 6.25 -8.06
N GLY A 70 4.11 5.42 -8.07
CA GLY A 70 4.21 4.26 -7.19
C GLY A 70 4.21 4.61 -5.71
N VAL A 71 4.75 5.77 -5.32
CA VAL A 71 4.74 6.23 -3.93
C VAL A 71 3.32 6.57 -3.50
N ALA A 72 2.55 7.24 -4.36
CA ALA A 72 1.15 7.54 -4.07
C ALA A 72 0.31 6.26 -3.94
N LEU A 73 0.53 5.26 -4.81
CA LEU A 73 -0.14 3.96 -4.72
C LEU A 73 0.21 3.18 -3.45
N LEU A 74 1.47 3.24 -3.02
CA LEU A 74 1.91 2.69 -1.74
C LEU A 74 1.17 3.35 -0.57
N LEU A 75 1.15 4.69 -0.54
CA LEU A 75 0.46 5.44 0.52
C LEU A 75 -1.04 5.13 0.55
N TYR A 76 -1.69 5.03 -0.62
CA TYR A 76 -3.08 4.58 -0.71
C TYR A 76 -3.28 3.19 -0.12
N SER A 77 -2.41 2.25 -0.47
CA SER A 77 -2.47 0.86 0.03
C SER A 77 -2.31 0.80 1.56
N VAL A 78 -1.40 1.60 2.12
CA VAL A 78 -1.20 1.71 3.58
C VAL A 78 -2.42 2.34 4.26
N LEU A 79 -2.94 3.45 3.73
CA LEU A 79 -4.12 4.13 4.29
C LEU A 79 -5.37 3.26 4.26
N LEU A 80 -5.56 2.51 3.18
CA LEU A 80 -6.66 1.56 3.01
C LEU A 80 -6.55 0.37 3.98
N THR A 81 -5.33 -0.15 4.17
CA THR A 81 -5.06 -1.28 5.06
C THR A 81 -5.18 -0.91 6.54
N ARG A 82 -4.58 0.22 6.95
CA ARG A 82 -4.49 0.63 8.36
C ARG A 82 -5.64 1.53 8.80
N GLY A 83 -6.23 2.27 7.86
CA GLY A 83 -7.27 3.27 8.10
C GLY A 83 -6.72 4.66 8.40
N VAL A 84 -7.32 5.69 7.81
CA VAL A 84 -6.89 7.10 7.91
C VAL A 84 -6.76 7.58 9.36
N ALA A 85 -7.73 7.25 10.22
CA ALA A 85 -7.73 7.66 11.63
C ALA A 85 -6.56 7.06 12.42
N MET A 86 -6.17 5.82 12.11
CA MET A 86 -5.03 5.16 12.76
C MET A 86 -3.71 5.72 12.26
N VAL A 87 -3.60 6.00 10.96
CA VAL A 87 -2.41 6.64 10.38
C VAL A 87 -2.22 8.06 10.91
N ALA A 88 -3.29 8.84 11.07
CA ALA A 88 -3.21 10.16 11.69
C ALA A 88 -2.70 10.08 13.14
N ARG A 89 -3.23 9.13 13.92
CA ARG A 89 -2.78 8.89 15.30
C ARG A 89 -1.30 8.49 15.37
N ASP A 90 -0.83 7.64 14.46
CA ASP A 90 0.60 7.26 14.43
C ASP A 90 1.51 8.41 13.97
N ALA A 91 0.98 9.39 13.22
CA ALA A 91 1.72 10.60 12.86
C ALA A 91 1.85 11.57 14.04
N ASP A 92 0.80 11.70 14.85
CA ASP A 92 0.79 12.53 16.07
C ASP A 92 1.67 11.94 17.18
N PHE A 93 1.86 10.62 17.18
CA PHE A 93 2.77 9.90 18.07
C PHE A 93 3.78 9.12 17.23
N PRO A 94 4.88 9.75 16.77
CA PRO A 94 5.93 9.09 15.98
C PRO A 94 6.75 8.12 16.85
N SER A 95 6.10 7.12 17.43
CA SER A 95 6.73 5.92 17.92
C SER A 95 7.03 5.00 16.73
N SER A 96 8.10 4.23 16.82
CA SER A 96 8.40 3.12 15.91
C SER A 96 7.13 2.31 15.66
N LEU A 97 6.82 2.06 14.38
CA LEU A 97 5.66 1.28 13.92
C LEU A 97 5.55 0.02 14.78
N ILE A 98 4.60 0.01 15.71
CA ILE A 98 4.37 -1.14 16.57
C ILE A 98 3.96 -2.28 15.64
N LEU A 99 4.87 -3.24 15.49
CA LEU A 99 4.65 -4.44 14.70
C LEU A 99 3.48 -5.24 15.31
N PRO A 100 2.84 -6.16 14.56
CA PRO A 100 1.67 -6.91 15.02
C PRO A 100 1.84 -7.67 16.36
N ASN A 101 3.08 -7.84 16.83
CA ASN A 101 3.49 -8.44 18.09
C ASN A 101 3.58 -7.44 19.27
N GLY A 102 3.22 -6.17 19.10
CA GLY A 102 3.15 -5.19 20.19
C GLY A 102 4.50 -4.57 20.59
N TYR A 103 5.55 -4.78 19.79
CA TYR A 103 6.87 -4.17 20.01
C TYR A 103 7.27 -3.27 18.84
N CYS A 104 8.11 -2.30 19.17
CA CYS A 104 8.79 -1.41 18.21
C CYS A 104 9.86 -2.17 17.42
#